data_AF-A0A813E675-F1
#
_entry.id   AF-A0A813E675-F1
#
_cell.length_a   1.000
_cell.length_b   1.000
_cell.length_c   1.000
_cell.angle_alpha   90.00
_cell.angle_beta   90.00
_cell.angle_gamma   90.00
#
_symmetry.space_group_name_H-M   'P 1'
#
loop_
_entity.id
_entity.type
_entity.pdbx_description
1 polymer ?
#
loop_
_entity_poly.entity_id
_entity_poly.type
_entity_poly.pdbx_seq_one_letter_code
_entity_poly.pdbx_strand_id
1 'polypeptide(L)'
;VGNTIDEGEAAEEAPPQALSPEREARLRADAETIGIAAVKYFDLRQNRNSDYKFSYDAMLDPKGNTAVYVLYAYARSAGLLRRSSREVSTLSSSELALTEPSERALALRLLRFPEVLAQVQEDLLPSRLIDYVYGLAVDFTAFYTECYVVGSDQEASRIILIE
;
A
#
# COMPACT_ATOMS: atom_id res chain seq x y z
N VAL A 1 -44.84 -34.72 17.84
CA VAL A 1 -45.44 -33.41 18.20
C VAL A 1 -44.30 -32.44 18.41
N GLY A 2 -44.15 -31.45 17.51
CA GLY A 2 -43.34 -30.23 17.67
C GLY A 2 -41.82 -30.41 17.72
N ASN A 3 -40.99 -29.53 17.18
CA ASN A 3 -41.21 -28.32 16.41
C ASN A 3 -39.87 -27.97 15.74
N THR A 4 -39.95 -27.46 14.52
CA THR A 4 -38.90 -26.80 13.75
C THR A 4 -38.23 -25.64 14.53
N ILE A 5 -36.91 -25.53 14.44
CA ILE A 5 -36.13 -24.32 14.70
C ILE A 5 -35.13 -24.25 13.53
N ASP A 6 -35.51 -23.60 12.44
CA ASP A 6 -35.35 -22.17 12.17
C ASP A 6 -34.04 -21.96 11.42
N GLU A 7 -34.18 -21.89 10.10
CA GLU A 7 -33.15 -21.51 9.14
C GLU A 7 -32.68 -20.11 9.54
N GLY A 8 -31.44 -20.00 10.00
CA GLY A 8 -30.86 -18.72 10.40
C GLY A 8 -31.02 -17.69 9.29
N GLU A 9 -31.82 -16.67 9.58
CA GLU A 9 -32.04 -15.47 8.78
C GLU A 9 -30.74 -15.03 8.11
N ALA A 10 -30.72 -15.10 6.78
CA ALA A 10 -29.84 -14.27 5.99
C ALA A 10 -30.18 -12.82 6.37
N ALA A 11 -29.28 -12.15 7.09
CA ALA A 11 -29.40 -10.74 7.39
C ALA A 11 -29.63 -10.00 6.07
N GLU A 12 -30.85 -9.48 5.91
CA GLU A 12 -31.26 -8.65 4.79
C GLU A 12 -30.35 -7.41 4.78
N GLU A 13 -29.34 -7.44 3.91
CA GLU A 13 -28.42 -6.34 3.70
C GLU A 13 -29.27 -5.15 3.22
N ALA A 14 -29.38 -4.12 4.07
CA ALA A 14 -30.15 -2.93 3.75
C ALA A 14 -29.76 -2.40 2.35
N PRO A 15 -30.71 -1.99 1.50
CA PRO A 15 -30.41 -1.56 0.15
C PRO A 15 -29.38 -0.44 0.18
N PRO A 16 -28.33 -0.50 -0.66
CA PRO A 16 -27.25 0.47 -0.63
C PRO A 16 -27.84 1.87 -0.80
N GLN A 17 -27.62 2.73 0.20
CA GLN A 17 -27.99 4.14 0.09
C GLN A 17 -27.37 4.71 -1.18
N ALA A 18 -28.18 5.38 -2.01
CA ALA A 18 -27.71 6.01 -3.23
C ALA A 18 -26.54 6.95 -2.90
N LEU A 19 -25.39 6.72 -3.53
CA LEU A 19 -24.21 7.56 -3.36
C LEU A 19 -24.49 8.96 -3.92
N SER A 20 -23.92 10.00 -3.31
CA SER A 20 -23.98 11.32 -3.92
C SER A 20 -23.25 11.31 -5.29
N PRO A 21 -23.69 12.11 -6.28
CA PRO A 21 -23.05 12.15 -7.59
C PRO A 21 -21.54 12.41 -7.52
N GLU A 22 -21.11 13.28 -6.58
CA GLU A 22 -19.69 13.57 -6.33
C GLU A 22 -18.92 12.35 -5.82
N ARG A 23 -19.53 11.56 -4.94
CA ARG A 23 -18.90 10.35 -4.40
C ARG A 23 -18.79 9.27 -5.47
N GLU A 24 -19.81 9.12 -6.31
CA GLU A 24 -19.77 8.19 -7.44
C GLU A 24 -18.69 8.58 -8.46
N ALA A 25 -18.61 9.87 -8.82
CA ALA A 25 -17.59 10.37 -9.73
C ALA A 25 -16.17 10.11 -9.20
N ARG A 26 -15.92 10.36 -7.91
CA ARG A 26 -14.64 10.07 -7.26
C ARG A 26 -14.30 8.58 -7.28
N LEU A 27 -15.25 7.71 -6.90
CA LEU A 27 -15.03 6.26 -6.93
C LEU A 27 -14.72 5.75 -8.33
N ARG A 28 -15.35 6.30 -9.37
CA ARG A 28 -15.07 5.95 -10.77
C ARG A 28 -13.64 6.35 -11.16
N ALA A 29 -13.19 7.55 -10.79
CA ALA A 29 -11.82 8.01 -11.04
C ALA A 29 -10.76 7.18 -10.29
N ASP A 30 -11.03 6.83 -9.03
CA ASP A 30 -10.16 5.97 -8.23
C ASP A 30 -10.07 4.56 -8.85
N ALA A 31 -11.21 3.99 -9.27
CA ALA A 31 -11.26 2.68 -9.91
C ALA A 31 -10.50 2.66 -11.25
N GLU A 32 -10.61 3.71 -12.06
CA GLU A 32 -9.83 3.86 -13.29
C GLU A 32 -8.33 3.90 -13.01
N THR A 33 -7.92 4.69 -12.02
CA THR A 33 -6.51 4.79 -11.60
C THR A 33 -5.97 3.45 -11.12
N ILE A 34 -6.72 2.76 -10.26
CA ILE A 34 -6.34 1.42 -9.74
C ILE A 34 -6.29 0.40 -10.89
N GLY A 35 -7.25 0.42 -11.82
CA GLY A 35 -7.29 -0.48 -12.96
C GLY A 35 -6.09 -0.31 -13.89
N ILE A 36 -5.74 0.94 -14.23
CA ILE A 36 -4.55 1.24 -15.06
C ILE A 36 -3.28 0.81 -14.32
N ALA A 37 -3.18 1.12 -13.02
CA ALA A 37 -2.02 0.74 -12.22
C ALA A 37 -1.87 -0.78 -12.13
N ALA A 38 -2.96 -1.53 -11.92
CA ALA A 38 -2.96 -2.99 -11.86
C ALA A 38 -2.43 -3.60 -13.17
N VAL A 39 -2.87 -3.10 -14.33
CA VAL A 39 -2.39 -3.58 -15.62
C VAL A 39 -0.90 -3.29 -15.81
N LYS A 40 -0.48 -2.03 -15.62
CA LYS A 40 0.92 -1.61 -15.82
C LYS A 40 1.87 -2.33 -14.87
N TYR A 41 1.51 -2.43 -13.60
CA TYR A 41 2.32 -3.08 -12.59
C TYR A 41 2.51 -4.57 -12.88
N PHE A 42 1.42 -5.27 -13.23
CA PHE A 42 1.46 -6.70 -13.45
C PHE A 42 2.21 -7.08 -14.73
N ASP A 43 2.24 -6.18 -15.72
CA ASP A 43 3.11 -6.31 -16.88
C ASP A 43 4.59 -6.08 -16.50
N LEU A 44 4.88 -4.95 -15.84
CA LEU A 44 6.24 -4.54 -15.49
C LEU A 44 6.91 -5.45 -14.45
N ARG A 45 6.16 -6.12 -13.57
CA ARG A 45 6.72 -7.05 -12.57
C ARG A 45 7.29 -8.32 -13.20
N GLN A 46 6.83 -8.69 -14.39
CA GLN A 46 7.28 -9.91 -15.06
C GLN A 46 8.61 -9.65 -15.75
N ASN A 47 9.40 -10.71 -15.91
CA ASN A 47 10.60 -10.60 -16.73
C ASN A 47 10.19 -10.42 -18.19
N ARG A 48 10.71 -9.38 -18.86
CA ARG A 48 10.40 -9.11 -20.28
C ARG A 48 10.74 -10.28 -21.22
N ASN A 49 11.66 -11.17 -20.81
CA ASN A 49 12.06 -12.34 -21.60
C ASN A 49 11.19 -13.58 -21.32
N SER A 50 10.18 -13.47 -20.45
CA SER A 50 9.28 -14.58 -20.09
C SER A 50 7.90 -14.42 -20.71
N ASP A 51 7.19 -15.54 -20.87
CA ASP A 51 5.80 -15.52 -21.32
C ASP A 51 4.89 -14.82 -20.32
N TYR A 52 3.89 -14.11 -20.84
CA TYR A 52 2.97 -13.33 -20.06
C TYR A 52 1.56 -13.92 -20.07
N LYS A 53 1.00 -14.20 -18.89
CA LYS A 53 -0.39 -14.61 -18.72
C LYS A 53 -1.22 -13.46 -18.14
N PHE A 54 -2.01 -12.83 -19.00
CA PHE A 54 -2.98 -11.82 -18.58
C PHE A 54 -4.09 -12.47 -17.73
N SER A 55 -4.37 -11.92 -16.54
CA SER A 55 -5.43 -12.40 -15.65
C SER A 55 -5.91 -11.29 -14.73
N TYR A 56 -7.17 -10.85 -14.89
CA TYR A 56 -7.76 -9.84 -14.02
C TYR A 56 -7.74 -10.24 -12.54
N ASP A 57 -8.10 -11.49 -12.24
CA ASP A 57 -8.11 -12.00 -10.86
C ASP A 57 -6.73 -11.88 -10.20
N ALA A 58 -5.66 -12.23 -10.92
CA ALA A 58 -4.30 -12.14 -10.40
C ALA A 58 -3.79 -10.69 -10.30
N MET A 59 -4.22 -9.81 -11.21
CA MET A 59 -3.84 -8.39 -11.23
C MET A 59 -4.50 -7.58 -10.13
N LEU A 60 -5.73 -7.93 -9.78
CA LEU A 60 -6.57 -7.21 -8.83
C LEU A 60 -6.59 -7.85 -7.44
N ASP A 61 -5.86 -8.95 -7.22
CA ASP A 61 -5.74 -9.58 -5.89
C ASP A 61 -5.15 -8.59 -4.87
N PRO A 62 -5.92 -8.19 -3.83
CA PRO A 62 -5.46 -7.23 -2.83
C PRO A 62 -4.39 -7.79 -1.89
N LYS A 63 -4.15 -9.11 -1.87
CA LYS A 63 -3.15 -9.77 -1.01
C LYS A 63 -1.87 -10.12 -1.75
N GLY A 64 -1.89 -10.09 -3.09
CA GLY A 64 -0.76 -10.47 -3.92
C GLY A 64 0.29 -9.37 -4.11
N ASN A 65 1.34 -9.70 -4.88
CA ASN A 65 2.29 -8.72 -5.40
C ASN A 65 1.64 -7.89 -6.51
N THR A 66 0.70 -7.00 -6.16
CA THR A 66 -0.12 -6.23 -7.11
C THR A 66 -0.05 -4.74 -6.85
N ALA A 67 -0.42 -3.94 -7.85
CA ALA A 67 -0.58 -2.51 -7.66
C ALA A 67 -1.61 -2.19 -6.57
N VAL A 68 -2.66 -3.01 -6.43
CA VAL A 68 -3.70 -2.82 -5.41
C VAL A 68 -3.08 -2.85 -4.01
N TYR A 69 -2.21 -3.83 -3.74
CA TYR A 69 -1.49 -3.93 -2.47
C TYR A 69 -0.61 -2.70 -2.22
N VAL A 70 0.18 -2.31 -3.21
CA VAL A 70 1.12 -1.16 -3.11
C VAL A 70 0.37 0.16 -2.92
N LEU A 71 -0.68 0.41 -3.71
CA LEU A 71 -1.51 1.62 -3.60
C LEU A 71 -2.23 1.69 -2.26
N TYR A 72 -2.62 0.54 -1.69
CA TYR A 72 -3.20 0.50 -0.37
C TYR A 72 -2.19 0.88 0.73
N ALA A 73 -0.95 0.39 0.65
CA ALA A 73 0.13 0.82 1.53
C ALA A 73 0.41 2.32 1.40
N TYR A 74 0.45 2.84 0.16
CA TYR A 74 0.60 4.27 -0.10
C TYR A 74 -0.54 5.10 0.53
N ALA A 75 -1.80 4.69 0.32
CA ALA A 75 -2.96 5.40 0.87
C ALA A 75 -2.95 5.43 2.41
N ARG A 76 -2.47 4.36 3.05
CA ARG A 76 -2.26 4.31 4.51
C ARG A 76 -1.17 5.26 4.96
N SER A 77 -0.03 5.31 4.26
CA SER A 77 1.05 6.26 4.56
C SER A 77 0.55 7.70 4.45
N ALA A 78 -0.06 8.07 3.31
CA ALA A 78 -0.64 9.40 3.13
C ALA A 78 -1.72 9.73 4.17
N GLY A 79 -2.49 8.72 4.61
CA GLY A 79 -3.46 8.85 5.70
C GLY A 79 -2.84 9.06 7.08
N LEU A 80 -1.65 8.51 7.35
CA LEU A 80 -0.88 8.81 8.56
C LEU A 80 -0.40 10.26 8.54
N LEU A 81 0.22 10.70 7.44
CA LEU A 81 0.69 12.07 7.28
C LEU A 81 -0.43 13.10 7.46
N ARG A 82 -1.64 12.85 6.92
CA ARG A 82 -2.81 13.72 7.12
C ARG A 82 -3.35 13.77 8.55
N ARG A 83 -3.17 12.70 9.33
CA ARG A 83 -3.64 12.61 10.72
C ARG A 83 -2.61 13.07 11.74
N SER A 84 -1.34 13.12 11.32
CA SER A 84 -0.24 13.66 12.12
C SER A 84 -0.55 15.09 12.55
N SER A 85 -0.25 15.39 13.80
CA SER A 85 -0.32 16.76 14.33
C SER A 85 0.94 17.56 13.97
N ARG A 86 1.99 16.89 13.51
CA ARG A 86 3.31 17.44 13.18
C ARG A 86 3.32 17.88 11.71
N GLU A 87 3.74 19.12 11.49
CA GLU A 87 4.04 19.58 10.13
C GLU A 87 5.42 19.08 9.73
N VAL A 88 5.46 18.31 8.65
CA VAL A 88 6.65 17.64 8.14
C VAL A 88 7.82 18.62 7.89
N SER A 89 7.51 19.81 7.38
CA SER A 89 8.47 20.90 7.11
C SER A 89 9.21 21.41 8.35
N THR A 90 8.71 21.11 9.55
CA THR A 90 9.28 21.57 10.83
C THR A 90 10.17 20.51 11.50
N LEU A 91 10.20 19.29 10.97
CA LEU A 91 10.92 18.18 11.54
C LEU A 91 12.38 18.17 11.06
N SER A 92 13.31 17.85 11.97
CA SER A 92 14.73 17.73 11.67
C SER A 92 15.14 16.26 11.57
N SER A 93 16.04 15.91 10.66
CA SER A 93 16.63 14.57 10.58
C SER A 93 17.32 14.13 11.88
N SER A 94 17.68 15.07 12.76
CA SER A 94 18.21 14.76 14.10
C SER A 94 17.19 14.10 15.05
N GLU A 95 15.90 14.20 14.75
CA GLU A 95 14.82 13.57 15.52
C GLU A 95 14.58 12.11 15.09
N LEU A 96 15.22 11.66 13.99
CA LEU A 96 15.09 10.29 13.51
C LEU A 96 15.78 9.31 14.47
N ALA A 97 14.97 8.49 15.12
CA ALA A 97 15.38 7.41 15.99
C ALA A 97 14.77 6.09 15.50
N LEU A 98 15.64 5.14 15.12
CA LEU A 98 15.24 3.81 14.67
C LEU A 98 15.38 2.82 15.83
N THR A 99 14.32 2.73 16.62
CA THR A 99 14.27 1.93 17.86
C THR A 99 13.83 0.50 17.59
N GLU A 100 12.81 0.31 16.77
CA GLU A 100 12.20 -0.98 16.46
C GLU A 100 12.86 -1.65 15.24
N PRO A 101 12.85 -3.00 15.17
CA PRO A 101 13.37 -3.72 14.01
C PRO A 101 12.69 -3.34 12.70
N SER A 102 11.37 -3.12 12.69
CA SER A 102 10.62 -2.75 11.49
C SER A 102 10.91 -1.32 11.01
N GLU A 103 11.15 -0.38 11.92
CA GLU A 103 11.66 0.96 11.59
C GLU A 103 13.00 0.87 10.84
N ARG A 104 13.92 0.04 11.35
CA ARG A 104 15.23 -0.18 10.73
C ARG A 104 15.12 -0.87 9.38
N ALA A 105 14.28 -1.89 9.25
CA ALA A 105 14.07 -2.60 7.99
C ALA A 105 13.58 -1.64 6.90
N LEU A 106 12.56 -0.82 7.23
CA LEU A 106 12.02 0.18 6.32
C LEU A 106 13.08 1.22 5.91
N ALA A 107 13.81 1.78 6.88
CA ALA A 107 14.88 2.75 6.60
C ALA A 107 15.98 2.17 5.70
N LEU A 108 16.43 0.94 5.99
CA LEU A 108 17.45 0.26 5.18
C LEU A 108 16.95 0.01 3.75
N ARG A 109 15.67 -0.31 3.56
CA ARG A 109 15.11 -0.48 2.22
C ARG A 109 15.08 0.84 1.47
N LEU A 110 14.63 1.94 2.10
CA LEU A 110 14.65 3.27 1.50
C LEU A 110 16.04 3.66 1.01
N LEU A 111 17.09 3.37 1.79
CA LEU A 111 18.48 3.62 1.43
C LEU A 111 18.97 2.84 0.20
N ARG A 112 18.34 1.71 -0.15
CA ARG A 112 18.70 0.90 -1.33
C ARG A 112 18.11 1.42 -2.63
N PHE A 113 17.22 2.41 -2.59
CA PHE A 113 16.58 2.91 -3.81
C PHE A 113 17.57 3.35 -4.91
N PRO A 114 18.65 4.09 -4.62
CA PRO A 114 19.62 4.48 -5.65
C PRO A 114 20.32 3.28 -6.29
N GLU A 115 20.62 2.24 -5.52
CA GLU A 115 21.24 1.01 -6.02
C GLU A 115 20.30 0.27 -6.98
N VAL A 116 19.01 0.20 -6.63
CA VAL A 116 17.99 -0.41 -7.50
C VAL A 116 17.88 0.37 -8.82
N LEU A 117 17.89 1.70 -8.76
CA LEU A 117 17.84 2.52 -9.98
C LEU A 117 19.08 2.32 -10.85
N ALA A 118 20.28 2.26 -10.27
CA ALA A 118 21.51 1.97 -11.01
C ALA A 118 21.43 0.62 -11.73
N GLN A 119 20.97 -0.44 -11.03
CA GLN A 119 20.79 -1.76 -11.64
C GLN A 119 19.79 -1.75 -12.80
N VAL A 120 18.63 -1.09 -12.62
CA VAL A 120 17.60 -0.97 -13.66
C VAL A 120 18.13 -0.21 -14.88
N GLN A 121 19.01 0.77 -14.69
CA GLN A 121 19.66 1.47 -15.80
C GLN A 121 20.65 0.59 -16.56
N GLU A 122 21.36 -0.29 -15.85
CA GLU A 122 22.35 -1.20 -16.45
C GLU A 122 21.70 -2.32 -17.27
N ASP A 123 20.69 -3.00 -16.73
CA ASP A 123 20.10 -4.19 -17.36
C ASP A 123 18.74 -3.94 -18.04
N LEU A 124 18.19 -2.73 -17.88
CA LEU A 124 16.91 -2.32 -18.44
C LEU A 124 15.77 -3.28 -18.05
N LEU A 125 15.76 -3.77 -16.81
CA LEU A 125 14.70 -4.62 -16.26
C LEU A 125 13.81 -3.85 -15.24
N PRO A 126 12.63 -3.35 -15.67
CA PRO A 126 11.69 -2.67 -14.77
C PRO A 126 11.20 -3.56 -13.62
N SER A 127 11.20 -4.88 -13.80
CA SER A 127 10.75 -5.84 -12.78
C SER A 127 11.51 -5.68 -11.46
N ARG A 128 12.79 -5.31 -11.51
CA ARG A 128 13.57 -5.01 -10.29
C ARG A 128 13.01 -3.84 -9.50
N LEU A 129 12.63 -2.77 -10.20
CA LEU A 129 12.01 -1.62 -9.57
C LEU A 129 10.66 -2.02 -8.96
N ILE A 130 9.88 -2.84 -9.65
CA ILE A 130 8.60 -3.32 -9.14
C ILE A 130 8.78 -4.20 -7.91
N ASP A 131 9.76 -5.12 -7.91
CA ASP A 131 10.08 -5.95 -6.74
C ASP A 131 10.53 -5.11 -5.54
N TYR A 132 11.32 -4.07 -5.79
CA TYR A 132 11.71 -3.10 -4.77
C TYR A 132 10.48 -2.40 -4.17
N VAL A 133 9.59 -1.87 -5.03
CA VAL A 133 8.37 -1.15 -4.61
C VAL A 133 7.44 -2.07 -3.83
N TYR A 134 7.24 -3.31 -4.28
CA TYR A 134 6.46 -4.30 -3.54
C TYR A 134 7.02 -4.53 -2.14
N GLY A 135 8.32 -4.78 -2.09
CA GLY A 135 9.01 -5.03 -0.86
C GLY A 135 9.01 -3.82 0.09
N LEU A 136 9.02 -2.59 -0.43
CA LEU A 136 8.83 -1.37 0.35
C LEU A 136 7.43 -1.30 0.96
N ALA A 137 6.40 -1.66 0.19
CA ALA A 137 5.04 -1.74 0.71
C ALA A 137 4.89 -2.83 1.80
N VAL A 138 5.62 -3.95 1.69
CA VAL A 138 5.67 -5.01 2.71
C VAL A 138 6.32 -4.50 3.99
N ASP A 139 7.52 -3.90 3.91
CA ASP A 139 8.22 -3.38 5.09
C ASP A 139 7.43 -2.24 5.75
N PHE A 140 6.82 -1.35 4.96
CA PHE A 140 5.92 -0.33 5.48
C PHE A 140 4.72 -0.93 6.21
N THR A 141 4.12 -2.01 5.68
CA THR A 141 2.98 -2.66 6.32
C THR A 141 3.37 -3.31 7.66
N ALA A 142 4.56 -3.91 7.74
CA ALA A 142 5.11 -4.42 8.99
C ALA A 142 5.33 -3.29 10.00
N PHE A 143 6.02 -2.21 9.60
CA PHE A 143 6.19 -0.99 10.40
C PHE A 143 4.85 -0.43 10.89
N TYR A 144 3.85 -0.31 10.01
CA TYR A 144 2.52 0.20 10.35
C TYR A 144 1.79 -0.67 11.38
N THR A 145 2.04 -1.99 11.35
CA THR A 145 1.38 -2.95 12.25
C THR A 145 2.07 -3.00 13.61
N GLU A 146 3.39 -2.87 13.65
CA GLU A 146 4.21 -3.02 14.86
C GLU A 146 4.42 -1.69 15.59
N CYS A 147 4.42 -0.56 14.88
CA CYS A 147 4.73 0.76 15.43
C CYS A 147 3.51 1.68 15.44
N TYR A 148 3.12 2.16 16.63
CA TYR A 148 2.08 3.16 16.77
C TYR A 148 2.61 4.55 16.40
N VAL A 149 2.16 5.15 15.30
CA VAL A 149 2.73 6.42 14.79
C VAL A 149 2.12 7.65 15.49
N VAL A 150 0.84 7.92 15.21
CA VAL A 150 0.13 9.14 15.67
C VAL A 150 -0.20 9.03 17.15
N GLY A 151 0.19 10.02 17.95
CA GLY A 151 -0.03 10.04 19.39
C GLY A 151 1.04 9.28 20.19
N SER A 152 2.14 8.87 19.56
CA SER A 152 3.27 8.25 20.24
C SER A 152 4.36 9.27 20.59
N ASP A 153 5.18 8.96 21.60
CA ASP A 153 6.36 9.77 21.94
C ASP A 153 7.36 9.86 20.78
N GLN A 154 7.31 8.92 19.84
CA GLN A 154 8.17 8.86 18.66
C GLN A 154 7.47 9.35 17.38
N GLU A 155 6.34 10.06 17.48
CA GLU A 155 5.59 10.54 16.31
C GLU A 155 6.48 11.33 15.34
N ALA A 156 7.31 12.25 15.84
CA ALA A 156 8.23 13.04 15.00
C ALA A 156 9.19 12.14 14.19
N SER A 157 9.90 11.22 14.85
CA SER A 157 10.80 10.25 14.22
C SER A 157 10.11 9.43 13.13
N ARG A 158 8.93 8.89 13.47
CA ARG A 158 8.16 7.98 12.60
C ARG A 158 7.54 8.70 11.41
N ILE A 159 7.18 9.97 11.56
CA ILE A 159 6.69 10.81 10.46
C ILE A 159 7.81 11.12 9.47
N ILE A 160 9.03 11.43 9.93
CA ILE A 160 10.20 11.61 9.05
C ILE A 160 10.46 10.35 8.20
N LEU A 161 10.25 9.16 8.78
CA LEU A 161 10.50 7.91 8.07
C LEU A 161 9.51 7.63 6.92
N ILE A 162 8.33 8.26 6.93
CA ILE A 162 7.25 8.00 5.96
C ILE A 162 6.93 9.20 5.04
N GLU A 163 7.61 10.33 5.22
CA GLU A 163 7.64 11.44 4.26
C GLU A 163 8.32 11.01 2.95
#